data_AF-A0A7S2BJD1-F1
#
_entry.id   AF-A0A7S2BJD1-F1
#
_cell.length_a   1.000
_cell.length_b   1.000
_cell.length_c   1.000
_cell.angle_alpha   90.00
_cell.angle_beta   90.00
_cell.angle_gamma   90.00
#
_symmetry.space_group_name_H-M   'P 1'
#
loop_
_entity.id
_entity.type
_entity.pdbx_description
1 polymer ?
#
loop_
_entity_poly.entity_id
_entity_poly.type
_entity_poly.pdbx_seq_one_letter_code
_entity_poly.pdbx_strand_id
1 'polypeptide(L)'
;RKEGKEKKEGKEKKEKKDKDKKDPAVKKEKKDKDKAKGAKPAGKPGGKLIKGSAMARKSAMARKIASKKAAAAPAAPTKILTKSEEDYEPVNRWWEREDGALSGKRGAKKWDTFEHHGLMYAPEYETHGVPMKYDGKTVTLSPEAEEIATYWTSVKGTDYEQKPIFRQNFWKVFQAVLPKDTIIKDLNKCNFDDISAWREQERQKRLNRTKEEKEALKKKNDEASAWFAHALINGVRERLGAFRLEPPQLFRGRGEHPKQGLLKKRTFPESVVINIAEDSCVPKIIGMPGHAYKDVVHENTVQWIASFEDGLLGETKYVSFAATSGLKGQPDMLKYDRARRLLQCISKVRTSYEKLQTSKSAVERQKATATYFIDKLALRVGGEKNTEEEADTVGCCSLRVEHLKLTPPNTIEFDFLGKDSIRYQNAVQVTDRVFQNVQAFIKDKPPDEDVFDKVQPTLLNDYFKEFMEDLTAKVFRTYNASFTLQEELDKFDMTTKNSVTQEELIKYYNQANRQVAILCNHQKAESKQHGQSMQKMEDVR
;
A
#
# COMPACT_ATOMS: atom_id res chain seq x y z
N ARG A 1 31.85 26.31 50.11
CA ARG A 1 32.29 24.90 50.32
C ARG A 1 31.94 24.17 49.01
N LYS A 2 32.90 23.62 48.25
CA LYS A 2 33.47 22.25 48.41
C LYS A 2 32.36 21.18 48.38
N GLU A 3 32.40 20.08 47.63
CA GLU A 3 33.30 19.48 46.60
C GLU A 3 32.47 18.34 45.92
N GLY A 4 32.82 17.67 44.82
CA GLY A 4 34.05 17.66 44.00
C GLY A 4 33.79 17.04 42.60
N LYS A 5 34.81 16.45 41.94
CA LYS A 5 34.76 15.88 40.58
C LYS A 5 35.16 14.40 40.58
N GLU A 6 34.61 13.61 39.65
CA GLU A 6 35.25 12.48 38.92
C GLU A 6 34.26 12.02 37.81
N LYS A 7 34.57 11.64 36.56
CA LYS A 7 35.72 10.99 35.86
C LYS A 7 36.01 9.58 36.40
N LYS A 8 36.07 8.51 35.60
CA LYS A 8 36.68 8.40 34.26
C LYS A 8 36.13 7.23 33.41
N GLU A 9 36.79 7.01 32.26
CA GLU A 9 36.77 5.85 31.33
C GLU A 9 36.66 4.44 31.98
N GLY A 10 36.31 3.33 31.31
CA GLY A 10 36.01 3.03 29.89
C GLY A 10 36.50 1.61 29.49
N LYS A 11 36.13 1.09 28.29
CA LYS A 11 36.52 -0.24 27.70
C LYS A 11 36.03 -1.49 28.45
N GLU A 12 36.00 -2.72 27.88
CA GLU A 12 35.77 -3.24 26.50
C GLU A 12 35.29 -4.72 26.59
N LYS A 13 34.92 -5.32 25.44
CA LYS A 13 34.83 -6.76 25.03
C LYS A 13 35.34 -7.84 26.05
N LYS A 14 34.82 -9.09 26.09
CA LYS A 14 34.51 -9.97 24.93
C LYS A 14 33.73 -11.25 25.33
N GLU A 15 33.07 -11.87 24.35
CA GLU A 15 32.71 -13.30 24.15
C GLU A 15 32.89 -14.33 25.29
N LYS A 16 31.89 -15.24 25.39
CA LYS A 16 32.15 -16.67 25.08
C LYS A 16 30.92 -17.39 24.52
N LYS A 17 31.16 -18.49 23.81
CA LYS A 17 30.21 -19.28 23.02
C LYS A 17 30.45 -20.78 23.24
N ASP A 18 29.54 -21.59 22.67
CA ASP A 18 29.74 -22.95 22.12
C ASP A 18 29.56 -24.20 23.02
N LYS A 19 28.92 -25.21 22.39
CA LYS A 19 29.08 -26.69 22.52
C LYS A 19 28.34 -27.45 23.65
N ASP A 20 27.80 -28.66 23.42
CA ASP A 20 27.63 -29.44 22.16
C ASP A 20 26.58 -30.59 22.28
N LYS A 21 26.07 -31.06 21.13
CA LYS A 21 25.53 -32.43 20.80
C LYS A 21 24.58 -33.20 21.75
N LYS A 22 23.45 -33.68 21.19
CA LYS A 22 23.29 -35.11 20.78
C LYS A 22 21.94 -35.45 20.09
N ASP A 23 22.05 -36.10 18.94
CA ASP A 23 21.09 -37.08 18.36
C ASP A 23 21.39 -38.50 18.95
N PRO A 24 20.63 -39.62 18.72
CA PRO A 24 19.79 -39.92 17.53
C PRO A 24 18.51 -40.83 17.67
N ALA A 25 17.84 -41.08 16.54
CA ALA A 25 17.36 -42.40 16.01
C ALA A 25 15.93 -43.00 16.24
N VAL A 26 15.18 -43.11 15.11
CA VAL A 26 14.61 -44.35 14.49
C VAL A 26 13.32 -45.07 15.01
N LYS A 27 12.23 -44.98 14.21
CA LYS A 27 11.35 -46.06 13.63
C LYS A 27 10.21 -45.39 12.78
N LYS A 28 9.86 -45.79 11.54
CA LYS A 28 9.15 -47.00 11.02
C LYS A 28 7.75 -47.19 11.64
N GLU A 29 6.64 -47.50 10.93
CA GLU A 29 6.27 -47.78 9.51
C GLU A 29 4.69 -47.68 9.42
N LYS A 30 3.86 -47.88 8.36
CA LYS A 30 3.94 -48.43 6.97
C LYS A 30 2.64 -48.08 6.17
N LYS A 31 2.72 -47.75 4.85
CA LYS A 31 1.76 -48.07 3.74
C LYS A 31 0.26 -47.61 3.81
N ASP A 32 -0.57 -47.58 2.75
CA ASP A 32 -0.43 -47.85 1.30
C ASP A 32 -1.47 -47.03 0.47
N LYS A 33 -1.16 -46.72 -0.81
CA LYS A 33 -1.95 -46.82 -2.08
C LYS A 33 -3.49 -46.64 -2.14
N ASP A 34 -4.13 -46.25 -3.27
CA ASP A 34 -3.65 -45.98 -4.65
C ASP A 34 -4.57 -44.98 -5.42
N LYS A 35 -4.05 -44.60 -6.60
CA LYS A 35 -4.64 -44.16 -7.89
C LYS A 35 -6.05 -44.69 -8.27
N ALA A 36 -6.79 -44.16 -9.27
CA ALA A 36 -6.75 -42.90 -10.05
C ALA A 36 -7.97 -42.81 -11.04
N LYS A 37 -8.17 -41.63 -11.66
CA LYS A 37 -8.82 -41.32 -12.98
C LYS A 37 -10.03 -42.17 -13.48
N GLY A 38 -11.15 -41.53 -13.87
CA GLY A 38 -12.11 -42.19 -14.79
C GLY A 38 -13.39 -41.43 -15.20
N ALA A 39 -13.38 -40.89 -16.42
CA ALA A 39 -14.46 -40.47 -17.35
C ALA A 39 -16.00 -40.61 -17.03
N LYS A 40 -16.74 -39.58 -17.49
CA LYS A 40 -18.15 -39.58 -17.98
C LYS A 40 -18.32 -40.52 -19.22
N PRO A 41 -19.54 -40.97 -19.66
CA PRO A 41 -20.65 -40.06 -20.02
C PRO A 41 -22.13 -40.56 -19.99
N ALA A 42 -23.02 -39.58 -20.20
CA ALA A 42 -24.33 -39.60 -20.90
C ALA A 42 -25.46 -40.62 -20.55
N GLY A 43 -26.67 -40.09 -20.32
CA GLY A 43 -27.94 -40.84 -20.34
C GLY A 43 -29.15 -39.95 -20.05
N LYS A 44 -30.15 -39.92 -20.95
CA LYS A 44 -31.45 -39.23 -20.79
C LYS A 44 -32.45 -39.79 -21.82
N PRO A 45 -33.74 -39.98 -21.50
CA PRO A 45 -34.78 -39.17 -22.20
C PRO A 45 -36.09 -38.91 -21.42
N GLY A 46 -36.92 -37.98 -21.92
CA GLY A 46 -38.35 -37.80 -21.60
C GLY A 46 -38.71 -36.95 -20.35
N GLY A 47 -39.76 -36.11 -20.33
CA GLY A 47 -40.49 -35.49 -21.46
C GLY A 47 -41.96 -35.08 -21.17
N LYS A 48 -42.29 -33.77 -21.16
CA LYS A 48 -43.66 -33.23 -21.43
C LYS A 48 -43.67 -31.71 -21.76
N LEU A 49 -44.81 -31.22 -22.29
CA LEU A 49 -44.93 -30.10 -23.23
C LEU A 49 -45.28 -28.69 -22.66
N ILE A 50 -44.61 -27.67 -23.22
CA ILE A 50 -45.13 -26.40 -23.79
C ILE A 50 -46.27 -25.61 -23.11
N LYS A 51 -45.99 -24.33 -22.77
CA LYS A 51 -46.73 -23.11 -23.20
C LYS A 51 -45.96 -21.82 -22.79
N GLY A 52 -46.14 -20.69 -23.51
CA GLY A 52 -45.86 -19.35 -22.93
C GLY A 52 -45.05 -18.28 -23.71
N SER A 53 -44.47 -18.55 -24.89
CA SER A 53 -43.60 -17.56 -25.58
C SER A 53 -44.39 -16.48 -26.37
N ALA A 54 -44.97 -15.48 -25.68
CA ALA A 54 -45.80 -14.45 -26.35
C ALA A 54 -45.78 -13.02 -25.75
N MET A 55 -44.82 -12.64 -24.88
CA MET A 55 -44.85 -11.31 -24.22
C MET A 55 -43.58 -10.44 -24.31
N ALA A 56 -42.55 -10.87 -25.05
CA ALA A 56 -41.26 -10.15 -25.15
C ALA A 56 -41.09 -9.22 -26.38
N ARG A 57 -42.05 -9.17 -27.33
CA ARG A 57 -41.89 -8.44 -28.61
C ARG A 57 -42.76 -7.18 -28.80
N LYS A 58 -43.55 -6.75 -27.80
CA LYS A 58 -44.41 -5.54 -27.93
C LYS A 58 -43.85 -4.24 -27.32
N SER A 59 -42.84 -4.29 -26.45
CA SER A 59 -42.22 -3.07 -25.86
C SER A 59 -41.19 -2.39 -26.78
N ALA A 60 -40.62 -3.12 -27.75
CA ALA A 60 -39.57 -2.60 -28.64
C ALA A 60 -40.09 -1.65 -29.73
N MET A 61 -41.35 -1.80 -30.17
CA MET A 61 -41.90 -1.01 -31.30
C MET A 61 -42.34 0.40 -30.88
N ALA A 62 -42.79 0.56 -29.63
CA ALA A 62 -43.33 1.83 -29.11
C ALA A 62 -42.27 2.95 -28.97
N ARG A 63 -40.98 2.62 -28.94
CA ARG A 63 -39.87 3.60 -28.81
C ARG A 63 -39.36 4.18 -30.13
N LYS A 64 -39.98 3.88 -31.28
CA LYS A 64 -39.47 4.31 -32.61
C LYS A 64 -40.42 5.17 -33.46
N ILE A 65 -41.59 5.56 -32.95
CA ILE A 65 -42.57 6.41 -33.66
C ILE A 65 -43.01 7.61 -32.79
N ALA A 66 -42.04 8.27 -32.15
CA ALA A 66 -42.23 9.53 -31.41
C ALA A 66 -41.20 10.62 -31.79
N SER A 67 -40.36 10.36 -32.80
CA SER A 67 -39.18 11.18 -33.18
C SER A 67 -39.45 12.19 -34.30
N LYS A 68 -40.72 12.58 -34.56
CA LYS A 68 -41.10 13.58 -35.57
C LYS A 68 -42.12 14.61 -35.08
N LYS A 69 -41.82 15.30 -33.97
CA LYS A 69 -42.30 16.67 -33.70
C LYS A 69 -41.44 17.40 -32.65
N ALA A 70 -40.13 17.49 -32.92
CA ALA A 70 -39.22 18.32 -32.13
C ALA A 70 -39.38 19.80 -32.54
N ALA A 71 -40.38 20.48 -31.99
CA ALA A 71 -40.30 21.93 -31.85
C ALA A 71 -39.17 22.25 -30.85
N ALA A 72 -38.56 23.44 -30.97
CA ALA A 72 -37.35 23.77 -30.23
C ALA A 72 -37.57 23.72 -28.70
N ALA A 73 -37.02 22.70 -28.04
CA ALA A 73 -36.83 22.72 -26.59
C ALA A 73 -35.72 23.73 -26.27
N PRO A 74 -35.84 24.54 -25.20
CA PRO A 74 -34.78 25.44 -24.79
C PRO A 74 -33.51 24.65 -24.47
N ALA A 75 -32.35 25.21 -24.82
CA ALA A 75 -31.07 24.60 -24.49
C ALA A 75 -30.98 24.35 -22.97
N ALA A 76 -30.47 23.18 -22.57
CA ALA A 76 -30.17 22.92 -21.17
C ALA A 76 -29.24 24.04 -20.66
N PRO A 77 -29.55 24.68 -19.51
CA PRO A 77 -28.84 25.87 -19.08
C PRO A 77 -27.35 25.55 -18.96
N THR A 78 -26.54 26.30 -19.72
CA THR A 78 -25.09 26.29 -19.59
C THR A 78 -24.76 26.48 -18.12
N LYS A 79 -24.04 25.52 -17.51
CA LYS A 79 -23.63 25.64 -16.11
C LYS A 79 -22.85 26.93 -15.96
N ILE A 80 -23.47 27.93 -15.32
CA ILE A 80 -22.80 29.17 -14.97
C ILE A 80 -21.63 28.76 -14.07
N LEU A 81 -20.41 29.10 -14.50
CA LEU A 81 -19.20 28.94 -13.69
C LEU A 81 -19.24 29.98 -12.56
N THR A 82 -20.03 29.67 -11.53
CA THR A 82 -20.07 30.41 -10.27
C THR A 82 -18.72 30.24 -9.59
N LYS A 83 -17.91 31.29 -9.61
CA LYS A 83 -16.63 31.33 -8.88
C LYS A 83 -16.87 31.06 -7.40
N SER A 84 -16.10 30.13 -6.87
CA SER A 84 -16.01 29.75 -5.47
C SER A 84 -14.87 30.49 -4.77
N GLU A 85 -14.72 30.34 -3.46
CA GLU A 85 -13.54 30.85 -2.75
C GLU A 85 -12.24 30.23 -3.28
N GLU A 86 -12.27 28.95 -3.70
CA GLU A 86 -11.12 28.26 -4.31
C GLU A 86 -10.64 28.93 -5.62
N ASP A 87 -11.49 29.72 -6.29
CA ASP A 87 -11.13 30.49 -7.50
C ASP A 87 -10.45 31.85 -7.21
N TYR A 88 -10.41 32.28 -5.94
CA TYR A 88 -9.80 33.54 -5.50
C TYR A 88 -8.62 33.36 -4.53
N GLU A 89 -8.45 32.17 -3.94
CA GLU A 89 -7.34 31.90 -3.03
C GLU A 89 -5.96 31.96 -3.70
N PRO A 90 -4.92 32.45 -3.00
CA PRO A 90 -3.57 32.55 -3.55
C PRO A 90 -2.94 31.16 -3.73
N VAL A 91 -2.79 30.71 -4.98
CA VAL A 91 -2.11 29.45 -5.28
C VAL A 91 -0.62 29.53 -4.93
N ASN A 92 -0.09 28.59 -4.14
CA ASN A 92 1.34 28.51 -3.82
C ASN A 92 2.18 28.08 -5.04
N ARG A 93 2.57 29.04 -5.89
CA ARG A 93 3.42 28.82 -7.06
C ARG A 93 4.92 28.76 -6.71
N TRP A 94 5.29 27.93 -5.73
CA TRP A 94 6.68 27.77 -5.30
C TRP A 94 7.63 27.38 -6.46
N TRP A 95 7.14 26.69 -7.48
CA TRP A 95 7.92 26.28 -8.66
C TRP A 95 8.29 27.42 -9.61
N GLU A 96 7.70 28.62 -9.47
CA GLU A 96 8.06 29.81 -10.24
C GLU A 96 9.21 30.60 -9.58
N ARG A 97 9.67 30.18 -8.38
CA ARG A 97 10.80 30.79 -7.65
C ARG A 97 12.07 29.97 -7.85
N GLU A 98 13.19 30.64 -8.12
CA GLU A 98 14.50 30.00 -8.33
C GLU A 98 14.94 29.13 -7.14
N ASP A 99 14.61 29.54 -5.92
CA ASP A 99 14.92 28.85 -4.67
C ASP A 99 13.75 28.02 -4.11
N GLY A 100 12.57 28.07 -4.73
CA GLY A 100 11.31 27.63 -4.10
C GLY A 100 11.20 26.13 -3.80
N ALA A 101 12.15 25.32 -4.30
CA ALA A 101 12.30 23.91 -3.95
C ALA A 101 13.28 23.63 -2.80
N LEU A 102 14.06 24.62 -2.31
CA LEU A 102 15.06 24.42 -1.25
C LEU A 102 14.43 23.91 0.05
N SER A 103 13.24 24.38 0.42
CA SER A 103 12.46 23.87 1.55
C SER A 103 12.04 22.40 1.38
N GLY A 104 12.14 21.83 0.18
CA GLY A 104 11.99 20.38 -0.05
C GLY A 104 13.15 19.52 0.45
N LYS A 105 14.32 20.11 0.75
CA LYS A 105 15.49 19.38 1.29
C LYS A 105 15.22 18.84 2.69
N ARG A 106 15.80 17.68 3.04
CA ARG A 106 15.68 17.10 4.40
C ARG A 106 16.36 18.04 5.41
N GLY A 107 15.69 18.34 6.52
CA GLY A 107 16.21 19.23 7.57
C GLY A 107 16.13 20.73 7.29
N ALA A 108 15.87 21.17 6.06
CA ALA A 108 15.62 22.59 5.76
C ALA A 108 14.34 23.09 6.46
N LYS A 109 14.26 24.39 6.77
CA LYS A 109 13.02 25.03 7.25
C LYS A 109 11.90 24.85 6.22
N LYS A 110 10.69 24.59 6.69
CA LYS A 110 9.49 24.24 5.89
C LYS A 110 8.47 25.36 5.87
N TRP A 111 8.36 26.07 6.98
CA TRP A 111 7.41 27.14 7.24
C TRP A 111 7.96 28.09 8.29
N ASP A 112 7.46 29.31 8.25
CA ASP A 112 7.70 30.42 9.17
C ASP A 112 6.46 30.65 10.04
N THR A 113 5.27 30.64 9.43
CA THR A 113 3.96 30.57 10.13
C THR A 113 3.20 29.33 9.67
N PHE A 114 2.49 28.68 10.60
CA PHE A 114 1.78 27.42 10.32
C PHE A 114 0.64 27.19 11.31
N GLU A 115 -0.60 27.33 10.83
CA GLU A 115 -1.85 27.11 11.57
C GLU A 115 -2.66 25.96 10.94
N HIS A 116 -3.37 25.19 11.77
CA HIS A 116 -4.35 24.20 11.31
C HIS A 116 -5.37 23.89 12.40
N HIS A 117 -6.47 23.22 12.05
CA HIS A 117 -7.55 22.91 12.99
C HIS A 117 -7.47 21.50 13.60
N GLY A 118 -6.28 20.90 13.66
CA GLY A 118 -6.07 19.58 14.24
C GLY A 118 -6.63 18.45 13.37
N LEU A 119 -7.24 17.45 14.01
CA LEU A 119 -7.69 16.21 13.38
C LEU A 119 -9.19 15.99 13.53
N MET A 120 -9.80 15.41 12.49
CA MET A 120 -11.16 14.90 12.55
C MET A 120 -11.13 13.45 13.05
N TYR A 121 -11.48 13.25 14.33
CA TYR A 121 -11.58 11.94 14.95
C TYR A 121 -12.70 11.10 14.32
N ALA A 122 -12.56 9.77 14.38
CA ALA A 122 -13.62 8.86 13.98
C ALA A 122 -14.81 8.95 14.97
N PRO A 123 -16.07 8.89 14.51
CA PRO A 123 -17.23 8.89 15.39
C PRO A 123 -17.22 7.67 16.33
N GLU A 124 -17.95 7.76 17.44
CA GLU A 124 -18.17 6.64 18.36
C GLU A 124 -18.95 5.50 17.67
N TYR A 125 -18.99 4.33 18.31
CA TYR A 125 -19.72 3.18 17.76
C TYR A 125 -21.21 3.26 18.11
N GLU A 126 -22.05 3.40 17.08
CA GLU A 126 -23.50 3.31 17.20
C GLU A 126 -23.92 1.82 17.23
N THR A 127 -24.38 1.34 18.39
CA THR A 127 -24.86 -0.05 18.55
C THR A 127 -26.09 -0.33 17.71
N HIS A 128 -26.13 -1.48 17.04
CA HIS A 128 -27.23 -1.87 16.15
C HIS A 128 -28.25 -2.84 16.75
N GLY A 129 -27.94 -3.48 17.89
CA GLY A 129 -28.82 -4.41 18.60
C GLY A 129 -29.08 -5.74 17.88
N VAL A 130 -28.46 -5.98 16.72
CA VAL A 130 -28.63 -7.21 15.93
C VAL A 130 -27.86 -8.35 16.62
N PRO A 131 -28.54 -9.41 17.09
CA PRO A 131 -27.88 -10.46 17.85
C PRO A 131 -27.00 -11.35 16.97
N MET A 132 -26.06 -12.03 17.61
CA MET A 132 -25.28 -13.12 17.02
C MET A 132 -26.02 -14.45 17.25
N LYS A 133 -25.71 -15.49 16.47
CA LYS A 133 -26.06 -16.87 16.81
C LYS A 133 -24.83 -17.63 17.30
N TYR A 134 -24.97 -18.39 18.38
CA TYR A 134 -23.94 -19.28 18.91
C TYR A 134 -24.52 -20.67 19.11
N ASP A 135 -23.93 -21.69 18.46
CA ASP A 135 -24.39 -23.09 18.53
C ASP A 135 -25.90 -23.23 18.20
N GLY A 136 -26.36 -22.45 17.22
CA GLY A 136 -27.76 -22.34 16.79
C GLY A 136 -28.66 -21.43 17.64
N LYS A 137 -28.23 -21.00 18.84
CA LYS A 137 -29.01 -20.17 19.77
C LYS A 137 -28.72 -18.69 19.58
N THR A 138 -29.74 -17.84 19.68
CA THR A 138 -29.59 -16.37 19.65
C THR A 138 -28.86 -15.87 20.91
N VAL A 139 -27.89 -14.97 20.74
CA VAL A 139 -27.13 -14.33 21.81
C VAL A 139 -26.99 -12.83 21.55
N THR A 140 -27.47 -12.02 22.50
CA THR A 140 -27.21 -10.58 22.52
C THR A 140 -25.78 -10.32 22.99
N LEU A 141 -25.05 -9.44 22.31
CA LEU A 141 -23.69 -9.06 22.65
C LEU A 141 -23.68 -7.78 23.51
N SER A 142 -22.60 -7.57 24.29
CA SER A 142 -22.30 -6.24 24.86
C SER A 142 -21.91 -5.27 23.73
N PRO A 143 -22.03 -3.94 23.91
CA PRO A 143 -21.64 -2.96 22.88
C PRO A 143 -20.23 -3.17 22.32
N GLU A 144 -19.24 -3.46 23.17
CA GLU A 144 -17.86 -3.75 22.76
C GLU A 144 -17.75 -5.05 21.94
N ALA A 145 -18.42 -6.12 22.37
CA ALA A 145 -18.45 -7.37 21.62
C ALA A 145 -19.23 -7.24 20.31
N GLU A 146 -20.26 -6.40 20.27
CA GLU A 146 -21.01 -6.05 19.06
C GLU A 146 -20.11 -5.33 18.05
N GLU A 147 -19.37 -4.28 18.46
CA GLU A 147 -18.41 -3.56 17.61
C GLU A 147 -17.39 -4.51 16.94
N ILE A 148 -16.79 -5.41 17.74
CA ILE A 148 -15.83 -6.41 17.24
C ILE A 148 -16.50 -7.44 16.29
N ALA A 149 -17.72 -7.88 16.60
CA ALA A 149 -18.51 -8.75 15.72
C ALA A 149 -18.89 -8.06 14.41
N THR A 150 -19.23 -6.76 14.43
CA THR A 150 -19.47 -5.95 13.23
C THR A 150 -18.22 -5.91 12.35
N TYR A 151 -17.01 -5.80 12.92
CA TYR A 151 -15.78 -5.80 12.12
C TYR A 151 -15.48 -7.16 11.46
N TRP A 152 -15.86 -8.29 12.06
CA TRP A 152 -15.76 -9.59 11.39
C TRP A 152 -16.53 -9.63 10.06
N THR A 153 -17.70 -9.00 10.00
CA THR A 153 -18.49 -8.92 8.75
C THR A 153 -17.76 -8.21 7.59
N SER A 154 -16.66 -7.49 7.85
CA SER A 154 -15.85 -6.83 6.80
C SER A 154 -14.93 -7.78 6.01
N VAL A 155 -14.74 -9.01 6.50
CA VAL A 155 -13.94 -10.04 5.81
C VAL A 155 -14.76 -11.22 5.26
N LYS A 156 -16.04 -11.33 5.61
CA LYS A 156 -16.90 -12.41 5.10
C LYS A 156 -17.00 -12.40 3.56
N GLY A 157 -16.92 -13.57 2.94
CA GLY A 157 -16.83 -13.71 1.48
C GLY A 157 -15.50 -13.21 0.87
N THR A 158 -14.46 -13.05 1.71
CA THR A 158 -13.08 -12.75 1.32
C THR A 158 -12.12 -13.72 1.99
N ASP A 159 -10.96 -13.93 1.39
CA ASP A 159 -9.99 -14.96 1.76
C ASP A 159 -9.58 -14.90 3.25
N TYR A 160 -9.56 -13.69 3.83
CA TYR A 160 -9.29 -13.45 5.26
C TYR A 160 -10.26 -14.17 6.22
N GLU A 161 -11.50 -14.47 5.82
CA GLU A 161 -12.46 -15.24 6.64
C GLU A 161 -11.96 -16.66 6.94
N GLN A 162 -11.14 -17.22 6.04
CA GLN A 162 -10.64 -18.59 6.09
C GLN A 162 -9.17 -18.68 6.52
N LYS A 163 -8.41 -17.57 6.48
CA LYS A 163 -6.99 -17.54 6.88
C LYS A 163 -6.82 -17.95 8.36
N PRO A 164 -6.03 -19.01 8.68
CA PRO A 164 -5.88 -19.49 10.06
C PRO A 164 -5.38 -18.42 11.04
N ILE A 165 -4.35 -17.66 10.66
CA ILE A 165 -3.78 -16.57 11.47
C ILE A 165 -4.85 -15.50 11.75
N PHE A 166 -5.61 -15.09 10.72
CA PHE A 166 -6.65 -14.09 10.85
C PHE A 166 -7.77 -14.55 11.79
N ARG A 167 -8.23 -15.81 11.65
CA ARG A 167 -9.23 -16.44 12.53
C ARG A 167 -8.74 -16.51 13.98
N GLN A 168 -7.50 -16.97 14.19
CA GLN A 168 -6.91 -17.13 15.52
C GLN A 168 -6.74 -15.78 16.23
N ASN A 169 -6.26 -14.75 15.52
CA ASN A 169 -6.07 -13.41 16.08
C ASN A 169 -7.40 -12.68 16.32
N PHE A 170 -8.37 -12.80 15.40
CA PHE A 170 -9.73 -12.30 15.65
C PHE A 170 -10.34 -12.95 16.88
N TRP A 171 -10.17 -14.26 17.06
CA TRP A 171 -10.70 -14.96 18.23
C TRP A 171 -10.10 -14.44 19.54
N LYS A 172 -8.78 -14.19 19.61
CA LYS A 172 -8.14 -13.53 20.77
C LYS A 172 -8.76 -12.16 21.08
N VAL A 173 -8.99 -11.34 20.04
CA VAL A 173 -9.61 -10.01 20.16
C VAL A 173 -11.04 -10.11 20.68
N PHE A 174 -11.86 -10.99 20.08
CA PHE A 174 -13.26 -11.16 20.44
C PHE A 174 -13.43 -11.74 21.85
N GLN A 175 -12.59 -12.71 22.24
CA GLN A 175 -12.55 -13.23 23.62
C GLN A 175 -12.21 -12.16 24.66
N ALA A 176 -11.40 -11.14 24.32
CA ALA A 176 -10.99 -10.09 25.26
C ALA A 176 -12.12 -9.12 25.64
N VAL A 177 -13.17 -8.98 24.81
CA VAL A 177 -14.36 -8.13 25.05
C VAL A 177 -15.61 -8.91 25.47
N LEU A 178 -15.51 -10.23 25.62
CA LEU A 178 -16.60 -11.09 26.06
C LEU A 178 -16.62 -11.26 27.59
N PRO A 179 -17.81 -11.29 28.23
CA PRO A 179 -17.93 -11.60 29.66
C PRO A 179 -17.29 -12.95 30.02
N LYS A 180 -16.68 -13.07 31.21
CA LYS A 180 -15.94 -14.28 31.64
C LYS A 180 -16.83 -15.54 31.65
N ASP A 181 -18.07 -15.34 32.08
CA ASP A 181 -19.18 -16.29 32.17
C ASP A 181 -19.88 -16.58 30.82
N THR A 182 -19.46 -15.94 29.71
CA THR A 182 -20.09 -16.14 28.39
C THR A 182 -20.17 -17.61 27.97
N ILE A 183 -21.24 -17.99 27.30
CA ILE A 183 -21.35 -19.30 26.63
C ILE A 183 -20.48 -19.40 25.38
N ILE A 184 -20.01 -18.27 24.83
CA ILE A 184 -19.24 -18.18 23.58
C ILE A 184 -17.80 -18.64 23.82
N LYS A 185 -17.50 -19.92 23.54
CA LYS A 185 -16.19 -20.55 23.79
C LYS A 185 -15.50 -21.12 22.54
N ASP A 186 -16.11 -21.08 21.36
CA ASP A 186 -15.51 -21.49 20.08
C ASP A 186 -15.96 -20.58 18.92
N LEU A 187 -14.99 -20.02 18.16
CA LEU A 187 -15.25 -19.20 16.97
C LEU A 187 -16.06 -19.97 15.91
N ASN A 188 -15.86 -21.28 15.77
CA ASN A 188 -16.52 -22.08 14.73
C ASN A 188 -18.02 -22.30 15.01
N LYS A 189 -18.45 -22.10 16.26
CA LYS A 189 -19.86 -22.08 16.68
C LYS A 189 -20.50 -20.69 16.57
N CYS A 190 -19.73 -19.63 16.31
CA CYS A 190 -20.22 -18.26 16.15
C CYS A 190 -20.71 -18.03 14.71
N ASN A 191 -21.98 -17.66 14.56
CA ASN A 191 -22.57 -17.27 13.30
C ASN A 191 -22.92 -15.77 13.32
N PHE A 192 -22.30 -15.04 12.38
CA PHE A 192 -22.42 -13.61 12.17
C PHE A 192 -23.24 -13.26 10.91
N ASP A 193 -24.12 -14.13 10.44
CA ASP A 193 -24.91 -13.92 9.21
C ASP A 193 -25.94 -12.79 9.39
N ASP A 194 -26.64 -12.74 10.52
CA ASP A 194 -27.67 -11.72 10.78
C ASP A 194 -27.08 -10.30 10.78
N ILE A 195 -25.96 -10.11 11.49
CA ILE A 195 -25.20 -8.85 11.51
C ILE A 195 -24.68 -8.50 10.10
N SER A 196 -24.20 -9.50 9.35
CA SER A 196 -23.72 -9.30 7.97
C SER A 196 -24.86 -8.93 7.01
N ALA A 197 -26.06 -9.47 7.21
CA ALA A 197 -27.24 -9.17 6.42
C ALA A 197 -27.78 -7.77 6.73
N TRP A 198 -27.83 -7.36 8.00
CA TRP A 198 -28.13 -5.99 8.41
C TRP A 198 -27.16 -4.99 7.76
N ARG A 199 -25.85 -5.26 7.82
CA ARG A 199 -24.83 -4.36 7.28
C ARG A 199 -24.89 -4.24 5.75
N GLU A 200 -25.27 -5.32 5.07
CA GLU A 200 -25.57 -5.29 3.63
C GLU A 200 -26.84 -4.49 3.34
N GLN A 201 -27.91 -4.63 4.14
CA GLN A 201 -29.12 -3.80 4.00
C GLN A 201 -28.79 -2.31 4.17
N GLU A 202 -27.97 -1.91 5.16
CA GLU A 202 -27.52 -0.52 5.30
C GLU A 202 -26.67 -0.04 4.12
N ARG A 203 -25.83 -0.93 3.56
CA ARG A 203 -25.09 -0.63 2.32
C ARG A 203 -26.05 -0.37 1.15
N GLN A 204 -27.10 -1.19 1.00
CA GLN A 204 -28.10 -1.03 -0.06
C GLN A 204 -28.97 0.21 0.15
N LYS A 205 -29.44 0.50 1.37
CA LYS A 205 -30.13 1.76 1.72
C LYS A 205 -29.29 2.97 1.29
N ARG A 206 -28.00 3.01 1.65
CA ARG A 206 -27.08 4.09 1.27
C ARG A 206 -26.86 4.20 -0.24
N LEU A 207 -26.79 3.07 -0.97
CA LEU A 207 -26.66 3.06 -2.42
C LEU A 207 -27.93 3.50 -3.15
N ASN A 208 -29.11 3.19 -2.59
CA ASN A 208 -30.41 3.47 -3.20
C ASN A 208 -30.97 4.87 -2.89
N ARG A 209 -30.30 5.66 -2.04
CA ARG A 209 -30.60 7.09 -1.81
C ARG A 209 -30.75 7.87 -3.11
N THR A 210 -31.60 8.90 -3.13
CA THR A 210 -31.78 9.75 -4.32
C THR A 210 -30.51 10.53 -4.64
N LYS A 211 -30.47 11.18 -5.80
CA LYS A 211 -29.34 12.03 -6.19
C LYS A 211 -29.24 13.23 -5.23
N GLU A 212 -30.38 13.81 -4.89
CA GLU A 212 -30.57 14.98 -4.04
C GLU A 212 -30.15 14.67 -2.59
N GLU A 213 -30.54 13.51 -2.06
CA GLU A 213 -30.07 13.03 -0.75
C GLU A 213 -28.55 12.82 -0.71
N LYS A 214 -27.96 12.28 -1.80
CA LYS A 214 -26.51 12.08 -1.92
C LYS A 214 -25.76 13.41 -2.02
N GLU A 215 -26.30 14.39 -2.76
CA GLU A 215 -25.70 15.72 -2.89
C GLU A 215 -25.82 16.54 -1.58
N ALA A 216 -26.96 16.47 -0.89
CA ALA A 216 -27.16 17.11 0.42
C ALA A 216 -26.25 16.49 1.51
N LEU A 217 -26.17 15.16 1.57
CA LEU A 217 -25.27 14.48 2.51
C LEU A 217 -23.79 14.73 2.18
N LYS A 218 -23.41 14.79 0.89
CA LYS A 218 -22.06 15.20 0.48
C LYS A 218 -21.77 16.61 0.96
N LYS A 219 -22.65 17.58 0.69
CA LYS A 219 -22.49 18.97 1.13
C LYS A 219 -22.25 19.05 2.65
N LYS A 220 -23.11 18.43 3.46
CA LYS A 220 -22.95 18.38 4.94
C LYS A 220 -21.62 17.75 5.37
N ASN A 221 -21.18 16.67 4.71
CA ASN A 221 -19.93 15.97 5.03
C ASN A 221 -18.66 16.70 4.56
N ASP A 222 -18.78 17.53 3.52
CA ASP A 222 -17.73 18.41 3.03
C ASP A 222 -17.62 19.63 3.96
N GLU A 223 -18.72 20.33 4.24
CA GLU A 223 -18.82 21.46 5.18
C GLU A 223 -18.24 21.12 6.56
N ALA A 224 -18.70 20.03 7.19
CA ALA A 224 -18.20 19.56 8.48
C ALA A 224 -16.72 19.13 8.47
N SER A 225 -16.10 19.03 7.28
CA SER A 225 -14.69 18.71 7.11
C SER A 225 -13.82 19.86 6.61
N ALA A 226 -14.42 20.92 6.04
CA ALA A 226 -13.69 22.05 5.46
C ALA A 226 -12.80 22.76 6.49
N TRP A 227 -13.23 22.74 7.76
CA TRP A 227 -12.47 23.12 8.95
C TRP A 227 -11.12 22.39 9.05
N PHE A 228 -11.13 21.05 9.02
CA PHE A 228 -9.94 20.20 9.15
C PHE A 228 -9.20 19.95 7.82
N ALA A 229 -9.79 20.29 6.68
CA ALA A 229 -9.27 19.92 5.37
C ALA A 229 -8.08 20.76 4.89
N HIS A 230 -7.73 21.82 5.62
CA HIS A 230 -6.73 22.80 5.22
C HIS A 230 -5.89 23.28 6.41
N ALA A 231 -4.66 23.70 6.11
CA ALA A 231 -3.80 24.48 6.97
C ALA A 231 -3.47 25.81 6.31
N LEU A 232 -3.17 26.84 7.10
CA LEU A 232 -2.57 28.08 6.62
C LEU A 232 -1.06 27.98 6.86
N ILE A 233 -0.26 28.13 5.80
CA ILE A 233 1.19 27.98 5.82
C ILE A 233 1.85 29.14 5.08
N ASN A 234 2.68 29.92 5.77
CA ASN A 234 3.27 31.16 5.25
C ASN A 234 2.25 32.09 4.56
N GLY A 235 1.03 32.18 5.13
CA GLY A 235 -0.08 32.97 4.61
C GLY A 235 -0.85 32.37 3.43
N VAL A 236 -0.54 31.14 3.00
CA VAL A 236 -1.25 30.43 1.91
C VAL A 236 -2.02 29.24 2.45
N ARG A 237 -3.27 29.04 2.00
CA ARG A 237 -4.08 27.88 2.36
C ARG A 237 -3.61 26.67 1.56
N GLU A 238 -3.18 25.61 2.24
CA GLU A 238 -2.82 24.33 1.60
C GLU A 238 -3.64 23.16 2.14
N ARG A 239 -4.02 22.26 1.24
CA ARG A 239 -4.92 21.14 1.53
C ARG A 239 -4.20 20.03 2.30
N LEU A 240 -4.88 19.47 3.30
CA LEU A 240 -4.40 18.40 4.14
C LEU A 240 -4.83 17.01 3.63
N GLY A 241 -3.97 16.02 3.83
CA GLY A 241 -4.22 14.62 3.52
C GLY A 241 -4.36 13.78 4.78
N ALA A 242 -5.30 12.82 4.77
CA ALA A 242 -5.55 11.89 5.89
C ALA A 242 -5.88 12.57 7.24
N PHE A 243 -6.38 13.80 7.23
CA PHE A 243 -6.83 14.54 8.44
C PHE A 243 -8.04 13.91 9.14
N ARG A 244 -8.80 13.06 8.43
CA ARG A 244 -9.81 12.18 9.02
C ARG A 244 -9.13 10.90 9.50
N LEU A 245 -9.12 10.67 10.81
CA LEU A 245 -8.53 9.47 11.40
C LEU A 245 -9.33 8.22 11.00
N GLU A 246 -8.62 7.11 10.80
CA GLU A 246 -9.27 5.83 10.53
C GLU A 246 -10.08 5.35 11.74
N PRO A 247 -11.30 4.83 11.56
CA PRO A 247 -12.01 4.15 12.63
C PRO A 247 -11.29 2.84 13.03
N PRO A 248 -11.52 2.33 14.25
CA PRO A 248 -11.10 0.98 14.63
C PRO A 248 -11.58 -0.07 13.63
N GLN A 249 -10.76 -1.09 13.39
CA GLN A 249 -11.03 -2.19 12.46
C GLN A 249 -10.06 -3.37 12.65
N LEU A 250 -10.43 -4.56 12.17
CA LEU A 250 -9.50 -5.69 12.11
C LEU A 250 -8.41 -5.45 11.07
N PHE A 251 -7.15 -5.67 11.43
CA PHE A 251 -5.99 -5.41 10.59
C PHE A 251 -5.85 -6.44 9.46
N ARG A 252 -5.83 -5.94 8.22
CA ARG A 252 -5.74 -6.74 6.99
C ARG A 252 -4.34 -6.62 6.39
N GLY A 253 -3.35 -7.12 7.13
CA GLY A 253 -1.97 -7.22 6.69
C GLY A 253 -1.84 -8.06 5.42
N ARG A 254 -0.97 -7.64 4.49
CA ARG A 254 -0.78 -8.30 3.17
C ARG A 254 0.08 -9.57 3.31
N GLY A 255 -0.09 -10.52 2.39
CA GLY A 255 0.56 -11.83 2.48
C GLY A 255 0.10 -12.60 3.71
N GLU A 256 1.01 -13.38 4.32
CA GLU A 256 0.80 -14.01 5.64
C GLU A 256 1.40 -13.18 6.77
N HIS A 257 0.93 -11.95 6.92
CA HIS A 257 1.35 -11.06 8.00
C HIS A 257 0.91 -11.64 9.37
N PRO A 258 1.81 -11.85 10.34
CA PRO A 258 1.50 -12.54 11.60
C PRO A 258 0.45 -11.83 12.46
N LYS A 259 0.39 -10.49 12.38
CA LYS A 259 -0.59 -9.64 13.07
C LYS A 259 -1.96 -9.53 12.39
N GLN A 260 -2.19 -10.16 11.22
CA GLN A 260 -3.48 -10.08 10.53
C GLN A 260 -4.61 -10.62 11.42
N GLY A 261 -5.76 -9.94 11.45
CA GLY A 261 -6.92 -10.28 12.30
C GLY A 261 -6.89 -9.70 13.71
N LEU A 262 -5.78 -9.08 14.15
CA LEU A 262 -5.77 -8.28 15.38
C LEU A 262 -6.53 -6.95 15.19
N LEU A 263 -6.98 -6.35 16.29
CA LEU A 263 -7.67 -5.06 16.28
C LEU A 263 -6.67 -3.90 16.13
N LYS A 264 -6.81 -3.11 15.06
CA LYS A 264 -6.32 -1.73 15.06
C LYS A 264 -7.30 -0.90 15.88
N LYS A 265 -6.83 -0.39 17.02
CA LYS A 265 -7.64 0.36 18.00
C LYS A 265 -8.02 1.76 17.49
N ARG A 266 -9.00 2.38 18.16
CA ARG A 266 -9.33 3.80 18.01
C ARG A 266 -8.13 4.66 18.42
N THR A 267 -7.77 5.64 17.60
CA THR A 267 -6.80 6.67 17.96
C THR A 267 -7.49 7.74 18.82
N PHE A 268 -6.95 8.01 20.00
CA PHE A 268 -7.44 9.01 20.95
C PHE A 268 -6.52 10.25 20.96
N PRO A 269 -7.00 11.43 21.38
CA PRO A 269 -6.16 12.63 21.50
C PRO A 269 -4.89 12.42 22.34
N GLU A 270 -4.97 11.60 23.40
CA GLU A 270 -3.87 11.30 24.33
C GLU A 270 -2.74 10.47 23.70
N SER A 271 -2.92 9.95 22.48
CA SER A 271 -1.85 9.32 21.68
C SER A 271 -1.35 10.20 20.53
N VAL A 272 -1.88 11.42 20.37
CA VAL A 272 -1.58 12.35 19.27
C VAL A 272 -0.71 13.51 19.76
N VAL A 273 0.46 13.68 19.14
CA VAL A 273 1.28 14.89 19.21
C VAL A 273 0.87 15.82 18.07
N ILE A 274 0.58 17.09 18.36
CA ILE A 274 0.33 18.12 17.35
C ILE A 274 1.64 18.87 17.04
N ASN A 275 1.85 19.20 15.77
CA ASN A 275 2.89 20.14 15.33
C ASN A 275 2.21 21.37 14.72
N ILE A 276 2.61 22.57 15.16
CA ILE A 276 2.02 23.87 14.77
C ILE A 276 3.06 24.98 15.03
N ALA A 277 2.92 26.21 14.52
CA ALA A 277 3.86 27.27 14.88
C ALA A 277 3.67 27.76 16.34
N GLU A 278 4.73 28.34 16.93
CA GLU A 278 4.79 28.75 18.35
C GLU A 278 3.89 29.95 18.68
N ASP A 279 3.60 30.78 17.68
CA ASP A 279 2.68 31.93 17.73
C ASP A 279 1.22 31.56 17.45
N SER A 280 0.95 30.31 17.06
CA SER A 280 -0.34 29.86 16.55
C SER A 280 -1.25 29.29 17.64
N CYS A 281 -2.56 29.48 17.49
CA CYS A 281 -3.54 28.95 18.43
C CYS A 281 -3.58 27.42 18.37
N VAL A 282 -3.29 26.75 19.50
CA VAL A 282 -3.35 25.28 19.61
C VAL A 282 -4.74 24.77 19.22
N PRO A 283 -4.87 23.74 18.37
CA PRO A 283 -6.17 23.28 17.89
C PRO A 283 -7.10 22.84 19.01
N LYS A 284 -8.41 23.01 18.84
CA LYS A 284 -9.41 22.45 19.75
C LYS A 284 -9.79 21.05 19.33
N ILE A 285 -9.79 20.11 20.27
CA ILE A 285 -10.32 18.76 20.07
C ILE A 285 -11.84 18.85 19.91
N ILE A 286 -12.35 18.45 18.75
CA ILE A 286 -13.78 18.50 18.42
C ILE A 286 -14.38 17.09 18.52
N GLY A 287 -15.56 16.98 19.14
CA GLY A 287 -16.30 15.72 19.27
C GLY A 287 -15.84 14.81 20.41
N MET A 288 -14.77 15.16 21.14
CA MET A 288 -14.26 14.40 22.29
C MET A 288 -13.99 15.35 23.48
N PRO A 289 -15.04 15.80 24.20
CA PRO A 289 -14.89 16.75 25.31
C PRO A 289 -14.13 16.13 26.50
N GLY A 290 -13.32 16.93 27.18
CA GLY A 290 -12.52 16.49 28.33
C GLY A 290 -11.18 15.80 27.98
N HIS A 291 -10.95 15.47 26.71
CA HIS A 291 -9.68 14.93 26.22
C HIS A 291 -8.61 16.01 26.01
N ALA A 292 -7.34 15.57 25.96
CA ALA A 292 -6.18 16.43 25.70
C ALA A 292 -5.20 15.76 24.70
N TYR A 293 -4.43 16.58 23.98
CA TYR A 293 -3.34 16.07 23.15
C TYR A 293 -2.22 15.48 24.02
N LYS A 294 -1.47 14.52 23.48
CA LYS A 294 -0.29 13.96 24.14
C LYS A 294 0.78 15.01 24.39
N ASP A 295 1.02 15.85 23.38
CA ASP A 295 2.06 16.89 23.36
C ASP A 295 1.78 17.90 22.22
N VAL A 296 2.41 19.07 22.28
CA VAL A 296 2.36 20.10 21.23
C VAL A 296 3.78 20.58 20.95
N VAL A 297 4.22 20.47 19.70
CA VAL A 297 5.59 20.81 19.27
C VAL A 297 5.58 21.85 18.14
N HIS A 298 6.75 22.47 17.93
CA HIS A 298 6.95 23.56 16.96
C HIS A 298 8.08 23.25 15.97
N GLU A 299 8.06 22.04 15.40
CA GLU A 299 9.10 21.53 14.49
C GLU A 299 8.97 22.12 13.08
N ASN A 300 9.61 23.28 12.84
CA ASN A 300 9.61 23.94 11.53
C ASN A 300 10.45 23.25 10.43
N THR A 301 11.09 22.10 10.70
CA THR A 301 11.87 21.33 9.71
C THR A 301 11.11 20.14 9.10
N VAL A 302 9.91 19.84 9.60
CA VAL A 302 9.06 18.70 9.19
C VAL A 302 7.74 19.15 8.54
N GLN A 303 7.05 18.19 7.92
CA GLN A 303 5.85 18.42 7.08
C GLN A 303 4.58 17.77 7.61
N TRP A 304 4.61 17.29 8.85
CA TRP A 304 3.47 16.65 9.50
C TRP A 304 2.79 17.64 10.45
N ILE A 305 1.46 17.55 10.52
CA ILE A 305 0.60 18.41 11.35
C ILE A 305 0.28 17.73 12.69
N ALA A 306 0.30 16.38 12.67
CA ALA A 306 0.11 15.53 13.82
C ALA A 306 0.88 14.21 13.63
N SER A 307 1.35 13.61 14.72
CA SER A 307 1.91 12.27 14.75
C SER A 307 1.32 11.44 15.89
N PHE A 308 1.19 10.13 15.70
CA PHE A 308 0.64 9.22 16.70
C PHE A 308 1.13 7.79 16.48
N GLU A 309 1.19 6.97 17.53
CA GLU A 309 1.44 5.54 17.39
C GLU A 309 0.15 4.81 16.95
N ASP A 310 0.27 3.82 16.05
CA ASP A 310 -0.91 3.09 15.55
C ASP A 310 -1.47 2.01 16.49
N GLY A 311 -0.78 1.72 17.60
CA GLY A 311 -1.20 0.79 18.64
C GLY A 311 -1.25 -0.68 18.25
N LEU A 312 -0.61 -1.08 17.13
CA LEU A 312 -0.57 -2.46 16.65
C LEU A 312 0.77 -2.88 16.03
N LEU A 313 1.32 -2.05 15.16
CA LEU A 313 2.62 -2.26 14.51
C LEU A 313 3.76 -1.57 15.26
N GLY A 314 3.46 -0.65 16.18
CA GLY A 314 4.46 0.21 16.84
C GLY A 314 4.99 1.32 15.93
N GLU A 315 4.43 1.47 14.72
CA GLU A 315 4.81 2.51 13.77
C GLU A 315 4.20 3.86 14.17
N THR A 316 5.03 4.90 14.22
CA THR A 316 4.55 6.29 14.23
C THR A 316 3.92 6.64 12.89
N LYS A 317 2.65 7.02 12.90
CA LYS A 317 1.89 7.51 11.75
C LYS A 317 1.79 9.02 11.82
N TYR A 318 1.71 9.64 10.65
CA TYR A 318 1.81 11.07 10.46
C TYR A 318 0.67 11.57 9.58
N VAL A 319 -0.03 12.59 10.04
CA VAL A 319 -0.95 13.37 9.21
C VAL A 319 -0.15 14.48 8.55
N SER A 320 -0.40 14.74 7.27
CA SER A 320 0.46 15.57 6.43
C SER A 320 -0.34 16.27 5.34
N PHE A 321 0.23 17.31 4.76
CA PHE A 321 -0.29 17.99 3.57
C PHE A 321 -0.54 17.02 2.40
N ALA A 322 -1.56 17.30 1.59
CA ALA A 322 -1.98 16.50 0.45
C ALA A 322 -0.94 16.55 -0.70
N ALA A 323 -1.05 15.64 -1.67
CA ALA A 323 -0.10 15.57 -2.80
C ALA A 323 -0.08 16.83 -3.70
N THR A 324 -1.12 17.67 -3.63
CA THR A 324 -1.22 18.95 -4.36
C THR A 324 -0.60 20.15 -3.63
N SER A 325 -0.09 19.94 -2.41
CA SER A 325 0.54 20.99 -1.58
C SER A 325 1.97 21.32 -2.04
N GLY A 326 2.44 22.53 -1.74
CA GLY A 326 3.84 22.91 -1.95
C GLY A 326 4.79 22.05 -1.14
N LEU A 327 4.45 21.76 0.12
CA LEU A 327 5.26 20.88 0.96
C LEU A 327 5.41 19.45 0.40
N LYS A 328 4.45 18.91 -0.36
CA LYS A 328 4.65 17.63 -1.05
C LYS A 328 5.25 17.76 -2.45
N GLY A 329 4.98 18.84 -3.17
CA GLY A 329 5.57 19.10 -4.49
C GLY A 329 7.09 19.30 -4.46
N GLN A 330 7.60 20.15 -3.57
CA GLN A 330 9.03 20.48 -3.47
C GLN A 330 9.95 19.23 -3.33
N PRO A 331 9.77 18.32 -2.35
CA PRO A 331 10.62 17.14 -2.22
C PRO A 331 10.43 16.12 -3.36
N ASP A 332 9.28 16.14 -4.04
CA ASP A 332 9.00 15.24 -5.16
C ASP A 332 9.68 15.71 -6.47
N MET A 333 9.77 17.03 -6.68
CA MET A 333 10.64 17.61 -7.72
C MET A 333 12.11 17.25 -7.46
N LEU A 334 12.61 17.48 -6.24
CA LEU A 334 13.98 17.09 -5.84
C LEU A 334 14.23 15.57 -5.90
N LYS A 335 13.20 14.72 -5.88
CA LYS A 335 13.31 13.28 -6.14
C LYS A 335 13.56 13.02 -7.64
N TYR A 336 12.89 13.72 -8.54
CA TYR A 336 13.16 13.61 -9.98
C TYR A 336 14.49 14.28 -10.38
N ASP A 337 14.88 15.39 -9.78
CA ASP A 337 16.18 16.02 -10.07
C ASP A 337 17.37 15.17 -9.61
N ARG A 338 17.23 14.39 -8.54
CA ARG A 338 18.20 13.33 -8.19
C ARG A 338 18.28 12.24 -9.26
N ALA A 339 17.17 11.84 -9.87
CA ALA A 339 17.17 10.88 -10.97
C ALA A 339 17.80 11.47 -12.26
N ARG A 340 17.61 12.76 -12.52
CA ARG A 340 18.28 13.50 -13.62
C ARG A 340 19.79 13.63 -13.39
N ARG A 341 20.23 13.89 -12.16
CA ARG A 341 21.67 13.86 -11.80
C ARG A 341 22.26 12.45 -11.88
N LEU A 342 21.50 11.41 -11.51
CA LEU A 342 21.94 10.02 -11.72
C LEU A 342 22.15 9.71 -13.21
N LEU A 343 21.26 10.14 -14.11
CA LEU A 343 21.46 9.97 -15.56
C LEU A 343 22.80 10.58 -16.05
N GLN A 344 23.27 11.68 -15.45
CA GLN A 344 24.55 12.31 -15.80
C GLN A 344 25.79 11.53 -15.30
N CYS A 345 25.65 10.68 -14.27
CA CYS A 345 26.78 9.92 -13.69
C CYS A 345 26.65 8.39 -13.77
N ILE A 346 25.52 7.86 -14.28
CA ILE A 346 25.22 6.42 -14.29
C ILE A 346 26.29 5.58 -15.02
N SER A 347 26.94 6.12 -16.04
CA SER A 347 28.08 5.48 -16.72
C SER A 347 29.24 5.18 -15.76
N LYS A 348 29.60 6.15 -14.88
CA LYS A 348 30.65 5.99 -13.87
C LYS A 348 30.27 4.91 -12.84
N VAL A 349 29.00 4.87 -12.42
CA VAL A 349 28.47 3.83 -11.52
C VAL A 349 28.58 2.45 -12.16
N ARG A 350 28.20 2.32 -13.45
CA ARG A 350 28.22 1.09 -14.22
C ARG A 350 29.65 0.55 -14.38
N THR A 351 30.58 1.37 -14.89
CA THR A 351 32.00 1.00 -14.99
C THR A 351 32.62 0.62 -13.64
N SER A 352 32.22 1.29 -12.55
CA SER A 352 32.73 0.96 -11.21
C SER A 352 32.22 -0.40 -10.71
N TYR A 353 30.91 -0.69 -10.79
CA TYR A 353 30.43 -2.02 -10.39
C TYR A 353 30.98 -3.12 -11.32
N GLU A 354 31.07 -2.89 -12.64
CA GLU A 354 31.63 -3.84 -13.60
C GLU A 354 33.09 -4.21 -13.25
N LYS A 355 33.91 -3.21 -12.86
CA LYS A 355 35.25 -3.45 -12.32
C LYS A 355 35.19 -4.28 -11.02
N LEU A 356 34.37 -3.88 -10.05
CA LEU A 356 34.28 -4.53 -8.73
C LEU A 356 33.75 -5.98 -8.80
N GLN A 357 32.97 -6.36 -9.81
CA GLN A 357 32.59 -7.76 -10.07
C GLN A 357 33.80 -8.69 -10.27
N THR A 358 34.96 -8.15 -10.68
CA THR A 358 36.21 -8.91 -10.84
C THR A 358 37.08 -8.96 -9.58
N SER A 359 36.74 -8.23 -8.51
CA SER A 359 37.59 -8.09 -7.32
C SER A 359 37.85 -9.41 -6.60
N LYS A 360 39.01 -9.51 -5.94
CA LYS A 360 39.35 -10.58 -4.99
C LYS A 360 38.46 -10.52 -3.73
N SER A 361 38.01 -9.34 -3.31
CA SER A 361 37.14 -9.16 -2.15
C SER A 361 35.72 -9.68 -2.42
N ALA A 362 35.24 -10.60 -1.57
CA ALA A 362 33.86 -11.12 -1.66
C ALA A 362 32.83 -10.01 -1.42
N VAL A 363 33.10 -9.10 -0.47
CA VAL A 363 32.22 -7.96 -0.16
C VAL A 363 32.05 -7.05 -1.38
N GLU A 364 33.13 -6.79 -2.12
CA GLU A 364 33.08 -5.95 -3.32
C GLU A 364 32.34 -6.62 -4.48
N ARG A 365 32.53 -7.94 -4.68
CA ARG A 365 31.77 -8.68 -5.68
C ARG A 365 30.28 -8.71 -5.35
N GLN A 366 29.90 -8.94 -4.10
CA GLN A 366 28.50 -8.88 -3.66
C GLN A 366 27.93 -7.47 -3.81
N LYS A 367 28.65 -6.43 -3.39
CA LYS A 367 28.28 -5.01 -3.54
C LYS A 367 27.98 -4.68 -5.01
N ALA A 368 28.85 -5.15 -5.91
CA ALA A 368 28.73 -4.94 -7.33
C ALA A 368 27.58 -5.72 -8.01
N THR A 369 27.38 -7.00 -7.65
CA THR A 369 26.26 -7.80 -8.18
C THR A 369 24.90 -7.28 -7.67
N ALA A 370 24.80 -6.91 -6.39
CA ALA A 370 23.58 -6.31 -5.84
C ALA A 370 23.28 -4.93 -6.48
N THR A 371 24.30 -4.13 -6.75
CA THR A 371 24.17 -2.87 -7.53
C THR A 371 23.67 -3.15 -8.96
N TYR A 372 24.22 -4.15 -9.64
CA TYR A 372 23.80 -4.55 -10.99
C TYR A 372 22.32 -5.00 -11.01
N PHE A 373 21.83 -5.75 -10.02
CA PHE A 373 20.41 -6.10 -9.93
C PHE A 373 19.50 -4.88 -9.66
N ILE A 374 19.95 -3.89 -8.87
CA ILE A 374 19.22 -2.64 -8.64
C ILE A 374 19.17 -1.80 -9.93
N ASP A 375 20.27 -1.70 -10.68
CA ASP A 375 20.37 -0.96 -11.94
C ASP A 375 19.59 -1.63 -13.08
N LYS A 376 19.76 -2.95 -13.31
CA LYS A 376 19.15 -3.63 -14.48
C LYS A 376 17.72 -4.12 -14.26
N LEU A 377 17.37 -4.52 -13.04
CA LEU A 377 16.09 -5.17 -12.73
C LEU A 377 15.16 -4.30 -11.87
N ALA A 378 15.54 -3.04 -11.60
CA ALA A 378 14.80 -2.06 -10.80
C ALA A 378 14.34 -2.59 -9.43
N LEU A 379 15.08 -3.56 -8.86
CA LEU A 379 14.75 -4.17 -7.58
C LEU A 379 14.77 -3.14 -6.47
N ARG A 380 13.87 -3.30 -5.50
CA ARG A 380 13.96 -2.55 -4.23
C ARG A 380 15.15 -3.11 -3.45
N VAL A 381 15.87 -2.24 -2.74
CA VAL A 381 17.10 -2.59 -2.02
C VAL A 381 16.95 -3.78 -1.08
N GLY A 382 15.78 -3.99 -0.49
CA GLY A 382 15.59 -5.00 0.56
C GLY A 382 16.19 -4.56 1.87
N GLY A 383 15.88 -5.30 2.92
CA GLY A 383 16.41 -5.15 4.26
C GLY A 383 15.96 -6.36 5.08
N GLU A 384 16.58 -6.55 6.23
CA GLU A 384 16.11 -7.51 7.22
C GLU A 384 14.73 -7.11 7.75
N LYS A 385 13.97 -8.12 8.18
CA LYS A 385 12.61 -8.02 8.71
C LYS A 385 12.46 -9.04 9.83
N ASN A 386 11.72 -8.70 10.89
CA ASN A 386 11.29 -9.72 11.84
C ASN A 386 10.03 -10.41 11.29
N THR A 387 10.12 -11.70 10.95
CA THR A 387 9.01 -12.50 10.43
C THR A 387 7.96 -12.87 11.49
N GLU A 388 8.24 -12.64 12.78
CA GLU A 388 7.25 -12.72 13.86
C GLU A 388 6.33 -11.49 13.90
N GLU A 389 6.79 -10.36 13.36
CA GLU A 389 6.10 -9.06 13.41
C GLU A 389 5.55 -8.64 12.03
N GLU A 390 6.27 -8.92 10.95
CA GLU A 390 5.98 -8.55 9.57
C GLU A 390 5.78 -9.77 8.65
N ALA A 391 5.15 -9.58 7.49
CA ALA A 391 5.14 -10.60 6.44
C ALA A 391 6.54 -10.77 5.80
N ASP A 392 7.01 -12.02 5.71
CA ASP A 392 8.24 -12.38 4.99
C ASP A 392 8.16 -11.91 3.53
N THR A 393 9.01 -10.95 3.19
CA THR A 393 9.03 -10.26 1.89
C THR A 393 10.39 -9.63 1.65
N VAL A 394 11.07 -10.03 0.58
CA VAL A 394 12.49 -9.72 0.36
C VAL A 394 12.71 -8.60 -0.67
N GLY A 395 13.95 -8.12 -0.73
CA GLY A 395 14.47 -7.27 -1.81
C GLY A 395 15.95 -7.60 -2.05
N CYS A 396 16.63 -6.81 -2.89
CA CYS A 396 17.94 -7.18 -3.46
C CYS A 396 18.97 -7.72 -2.45
N CYS A 397 19.16 -7.06 -1.30
CA CYS A 397 20.15 -7.47 -0.29
C CYS A 397 19.69 -8.67 0.55
N SER A 398 18.38 -8.84 0.77
CA SER A 398 17.79 -9.93 1.55
C SER A 398 17.25 -11.07 0.68
N LEU A 399 17.80 -11.25 -0.52
CA LEU A 399 17.54 -12.43 -1.34
C LEU A 399 18.25 -13.64 -0.71
N ARG A 400 17.47 -14.57 -0.14
CA ARG A 400 17.92 -15.93 0.24
C ARG A 400 18.12 -16.84 -0.98
N VAL A 401 18.91 -17.90 -0.84
CA VAL A 401 19.27 -18.85 -1.93
C VAL A 401 18.06 -19.45 -2.64
N GLU A 402 17.00 -19.79 -1.89
CA GLU A 402 15.75 -20.39 -2.41
C GLU A 402 15.05 -19.57 -3.52
N HIS A 403 15.29 -18.26 -3.55
CA HIS A 403 14.69 -17.35 -4.51
C HIS A 403 15.35 -17.36 -5.89
N LEU A 404 16.51 -18.02 -6.04
CA LEU A 404 17.32 -18.00 -7.25
C LEU A 404 17.54 -19.41 -7.81
N LYS A 405 17.24 -19.60 -9.09
CA LYS A 405 17.58 -20.81 -9.84
C LYS A 405 18.49 -20.45 -11.02
N LEU A 406 19.66 -21.09 -11.06
CA LEU A 406 20.70 -20.79 -12.05
C LEU A 406 20.65 -21.82 -13.18
N THR A 407 20.41 -21.33 -14.40
CA THR A 407 20.30 -22.13 -15.62
C THR A 407 21.43 -21.71 -16.58
N PRO A 408 22.42 -22.60 -16.86
CA PRO A 408 23.51 -22.30 -17.80
C PRO A 408 23.01 -21.95 -19.21
N PRO A 409 23.75 -21.14 -19.99
CA PRO A 409 25.09 -20.61 -19.68
C PRO A 409 25.10 -19.48 -18.66
N ASN A 410 24.11 -18.59 -18.69
CA ASN A 410 24.11 -17.34 -17.91
C ASN A 410 22.70 -16.81 -17.54
N THR A 411 21.70 -17.68 -17.42
CA THR A 411 20.32 -17.29 -17.04
C THR A 411 20.08 -17.46 -15.55
N ILE A 412 19.57 -16.42 -14.89
CA ILE A 412 19.08 -16.47 -13.51
C ILE A 412 17.56 -16.34 -13.52
N GLU A 413 16.88 -17.36 -13.01
CA GLU A 413 15.46 -17.32 -12.67
C GLU A 413 15.32 -16.80 -11.23
N PHE A 414 14.54 -15.74 -11.07
CA PHE A 414 14.16 -15.14 -9.79
C PHE A 414 12.71 -15.50 -9.48
N ASP A 415 12.43 -15.95 -8.26
CA ASP A 415 11.07 -16.19 -7.78
C ASP A 415 10.95 -15.88 -6.27
N PHE A 416 10.34 -14.74 -5.93
CA PHE A 416 10.23 -14.29 -4.53
C PHE A 416 9.03 -13.39 -4.26
N LEU A 417 8.60 -13.29 -2.99
CA LEU A 417 7.60 -12.30 -2.57
C LEU A 417 8.28 -10.97 -2.25
N GLY A 418 8.05 -9.95 -3.09
CA GLY A 418 8.55 -8.60 -2.86
C GLY A 418 7.65 -7.78 -1.93
N LYS A 419 7.94 -6.47 -1.81
CA LYS A 419 7.13 -5.49 -1.07
C LYS A 419 5.63 -5.61 -1.40
N ASP A 420 4.78 -5.52 -0.37
CA ASP A 420 3.34 -5.79 -0.42
C ASP A 420 2.94 -7.26 -0.71
N SER A 421 3.90 -8.20 -0.59
CA SER A 421 3.76 -9.64 -0.89
C SER A 421 3.38 -9.92 -2.36
N ILE A 422 3.78 -9.04 -3.27
CA ILE A 422 3.64 -9.23 -4.72
C ILE A 422 4.80 -10.09 -5.23
N ARG A 423 4.48 -11.23 -5.86
CA ARG A 423 5.47 -12.15 -6.43
C ARG A 423 6.26 -11.48 -7.55
N TYR A 424 7.58 -11.47 -7.44
CA TYR A 424 8.50 -11.18 -8.54
C TYR A 424 8.95 -12.51 -9.12
N GLN A 425 8.50 -12.81 -10.34
CA GLN A 425 8.92 -13.99 -11.10
C GLN A 425 9.48 -13.52 -12.43
N ASN A 426 10.76 -13.79 -12.70
CA ASN A 426 11.45 -13.31 -13.90
C ASN A 426 12.63 -14.21 -14.27
N ALA A 427 12.89 -14.43 -15.56
CA ALA A 427 14.05 -15.16 -16.05
C ALA A 427 14.95 -14.21 -16.85
N VAL A 428 16.18 -14.01 -16.39
CA VAL A 428 17.08 -12.95 -16.85
C VAL A 428 18.39 -13.54 -17.33
N GLN A 429 18.76 -13.28 -18.58
CA GLN A 429 20.13 -13.46 -19.04
C GLN A 429 20.99 -12.33 -18.44
N VAL A 430 21.97 -12.71 -17.63
CA VAL A 430 22.92 -11.77 -17.00
C VAL A 430 24.29 -11.90 -17.67
N THR A 431 25.24 -11.02 -17.34
CA THR A 431 26.62 -11.22 -17.81
C THR A 431 27.23 -12.48 -17.17
N ASP A 432 28.10 -13.17 -17.89
CA ASP A 432 28.74 -14.40 -17.39
C ASP A 432 29.45 -14.17 -16.05
N ARG A 433 30.00 -12.97 -15.84
CA ARG A 433 30.65 -12.58 -14.58
C ARG A 433 29.65 -12.43 -13.43
N VAL A 434 28.45 -11.92 -13.67
CA VAL A 434 27.37 -11.90 -12.68
C VAL A 434 26.91 -13.32 -12.37
N PHE A 435 26.73 -14.17 -13.38
CA PHE A 435 26.33 -15.58 -13.19
C PHE A 435 27.36 -16.36 -12.34
N GLN A 436 28.65 -16.28 -12.70
CA GLN A 436 29.76 -16.87 -11.93
C GLN A 436 29.80 -16.34 -10.49
N ASN A 437 29.61 -15.03 -10.30
CA ASN A 437 29.58 -14.43 -8.96
C ASN A 437 28.43 -14.98 -8.11
N VAL A 438 27.20 -15.02 -8.65
CA VAL A 438 26.04 -15.58 -7.92
C VAL A 438 26.24 -17.06 -7.63
N GLN A 439 26.72 -17.84 -8.60
CA GLN A 439 27.04 -19.26 -8.40
C GLN A 439 28.04 -19.46 -7.25
N ALA A 440 29.04 -18.58 -7.12
CA ALA A 440 30.00 -18.61 -6.03
C ALA A 440 29.43 -18.08 -4.69
N PHE A 441 28.40 -17.22 -4.70
CA PHE A 441 27.77 -16.70 -3.48
C PHE A 441 26.77 -17.67 -2.85
N ILE A 442 26.16 -18.55 -3.64
CA ILE A 442 25.20 -19.57 -3.17
C ILE A 442 25.86 -20.95 -2.95
N LYS A 443 27.14 -21.09 -3.29
CA LYS A 443 27.85 -22.37 -3.19
C LYS A 443 27.93 -22.82 -1.73
N ASP A 444 27.59 -24.09 -1.50
CA ASP A 444 27.62 -24.77 -0.20
C ASP A 444 26.70 -24.15 0.89
N LYS A 445 25.76 -23.27 0.51
CA LYS A 445 24.75 -22.68 1.40
C LYS A 445 23.42 -23.45 1.39
N PRO A 446 22.65 -23.44 2.49
CA PRO A 446 21.28 -23.94 2.50
C PRO A 446 20.30 -22.94 1.82
N PRO A 447 19.05 -23.35 1.50
CA PRO A 447 18.10 -22.51 0.77
C PRO A 447 17.70 -21.21 1.50
N ASP A 448 17.73 -21.22 2.83
CA ASP A 448 17.32 -20.14 3.72
C ASP A 448 18.43 -19.12 4.06
N GLU A 449 19.68 -19.34 3.63
CA GLU A 449 20.76 -18.37 3.83
C GLU A 449 20.75 -17.25 2.76
N ASP A 450 21.17 -16.04 3.13
CA ASP A 450 21.29 -14.90 2.21
C ASP A 450 22.33 -15.14 1.11
N VAL A 451 21.97 -14.79 -0.13
CA VAL A 451 22.89 -14.67 -1.29
C VAL A 451 23.92 -13.57 -1.05
N PHE A 452 23.58 -12.54 -0.26
CA PHE A 452 24.40 -11.35 -0.01
C PHE A 452 24.80 -11.19 1.47
N ASP A 453 25.23 -12.29 2.10
CA ASP A 453 25.67 -12.44 3.50
C ASP A 453 26.80 -11.49 3.99
N LYS A 454 27.30 -10.58 3.14
CA LYS A 454 28.28 -9.53 3.47
C LYS A 454 27.84 -8.11 3.05
N VAL A 455 26.63 -7.90 2.55
CA VAL A 455 26.17 -6.62 2.00
C VAL A 455 24.81 -6.22 2.56
N GLN A 456 24.81 -5.11 3.30
CA GLN A 456 23.61 -4.50 3.86
C GLN A 456 23.21 -3.22 3.10
N PRO A 457 21.95 -2.76 3.21
CA PRO A 457 21.47 -1.55 2.53
C PRO A 457 22.25 -0.28 2.88
N THR A 458 22.82 -0.19 4.09
CA THR A 458 23.74 0.89 4.49
C THR A 458 24.96 0.93 3.57
N LEU A 459 25.70 -0.18 3.49
CA LEU A 459 26.91 -0.35 2.67
C LEU A 459 26.67 -0.02 1.19
N LEU A 460 25.53 -0.41 0.61
CA LEU A 460 25.18 -0.02 -0.75
C LEU A 460 24.93 1.49 -0.88
N ASN A 461 24.17 2.10 0.04
CA ASN A 461 23.89 3.53 -0.02
C ASN A 461 25.16 4.37 0.24
N ASP A 462 26.07 3.92 1.10
CA ASP A 462 27.35 4.60 1.33
C ASP A 462 28.25 4.54 0.10
N TYR A 463 28.31 3.39 -0.59
CA TYR A 463 28.96 3.28 -1.91
C TYR A 463 28.32 4.18 -2.97
N PHE A 464 27.01 4.40 -2.94
CA PHE A 464 26.36 5.32 -3.87
C PHE A 464 26.73 6.80 -3.63
N LYS A 465 27.04 7.19 -2.38
CA LYS A 465 27.53 8.54 -2.06
C LYS A 465 28.87 8.87 -2.73
N GLU A 466 29.70 7.87 -3.02
CA GLU A 466 30.98 8.03 -3.74
C GLU A 466 30.79 8.68 -5.14
N PHE A 467 29.60 8.59 -5.73
CA PHE A 467 29.28 9.16 -7.05
C PHE A 467 28.43 10.43 -6.98
N MET A 468 27.61 10.57 -5.94
CA MET A 468 26.66 11.67 -5.74
C MET A 468 26.15 11.64 -4.28
N GLU A 469 26.40 12.70 -3.52
CA GLU A 469 26.21 12.79 -2.05
C GLU A 469 24.83 12.33 -1.53
N ASP A 470 23.75 12.59 -2.28
CA ASP A 470 22.37 12.26 -1.93
C ASP A 470 21.79 11.06 -2.72
N LEU A 471 22.65 10.28 -3.37
CA LEU A 471 22.27 9.07 -4.09
C LEU A 471 21.95 7.92 -3.14
N THR A 472 20.90 7.18 -3.46
CA THR A 472 20.48 5.97 -2.73
C THR A 472 19.90 4.95 -3.71
N ALA A 473 19.80 3.69 -3.29
CA ALA A 473 19.19 2.60 -4.08
C ALA A 473 17.78 2.94 -4.61
N LYS A 474 17.03 3.80 -3.89
CA LYS A 474 15.69 4.24 -4.29
C LYS A 474 15.71 5.11 -5.55
N VAL A 475 16.79 5.86 -5.80
CA VAL A 475 16.92 6.78 -6.95
C VAL A 475 17.02 6.00 -8.27
N PHE A 476 17.74 4.87 -8.31
CA PHE A 476 17.85 4.01 -9.50
C PHE A 476 16.47 3.59 -10.03
N ARG A 477 15.55 3.22 -9.13
CA ARG A 477 14.19 2.82 -9.52
C ARG A 477 13.35 4.00 -10.04
N THR A 478 13.58 5.23 -9.57
CA THR A 478 12.97 6.44 -10.15
C THR A 478 13.58 6.77 -11.51
N TYR A 479 14.91 6.74 -11.62
CA TYR A 479 15.65 6.93 -12.86
C TYR A 479 15.20 5.95 -13.94
N ASN A 480 15.27 4.64 -13.70
CA ASN A 480 14.85 3.62 -14.66
C ASN A 480 13.38 3.79 -15.08
N ALA A 481 12.47 4.03 -14.13
CA ALA A 481 11.05 4.19 -14.46
C ALA A 481 10.77 5.43 -15.33
N SER A 482 11.44 6.56 -15.07
CA SER A 482 11.32 7.77 -15.89
C SER A 482 12.05 7.64 -17.24
N PHE A 483 13.24 7.03 -17.26
CA PHE A 483 14.05 6.86 -18.46
C PHE A 483 13.38 5.89 -19.45
N THR A 484 12.89 4.73 -18.99
CA THR A 484 12.12 3.82 -19.84
C THR A 484 10.81 4.44 -20.32
N LEU A 485 10.14 5.29 -19.53
CA LEU A 485 8.96 6.00 -20.05
C LEU A 485 9.33 6.94 -21.21
N GLN A 486 10.46 7.64 -21.10
CA GLN A 486 10.96 8.48 -22.17
C GLN A 486 11.37 7.64 -23.39
N GLU A 487 12.18 6.59 -23.22
CA GLU A 487 12.60 5.70 -24.32
C GLU A 487 11.41 5.06 -25.06
N GLU A 488 10.33 4.69 -24.36
CA GLU A 488 9.12 4.17 -25.00
C GLU A 488 8.26 5.24 -25.69
N LEU A 489 8.38 6.52 -25.32
CA LEU A 489 7.68 7.64 -25.96
C LEU A 489 8.48 8.22 -27.15
N ASP A 490 9.81 8.26 -27.06
CA ASP A 490 10.72 8.72 -28.12
C ASP A 490 10.72 7.77 -29.35
N LYS A 491 10.11 6.57 -29.23
CA LYS A 491 9.80 5.65 -30.34
C LYS A 491 8.57 6.07 -31.17
N PHE A 492 7.86 7.13 -30.81
CA PHE A 492 6.67 7.58 -31.55
C PHE A 492 7.08 8.32 -32.82
N ASP A 493 6.59 7.88 -33.99
CA ASP A 493 6.80 8.60 -35.24
C ASP A 493 5.99 9.90 -35.26
N MET A 494 6.65 10.98 -34.84
CA MET A 494 6.10 12.34 -34.79
C MET A 494 5.62 12.87 -36.15
N THR A 495 6.04 12.29 -37.29
CA THR A 495 5.50 12.68 -38.60
C THR A 495 4.04 12.26 -38.76
N THR A 496 3.63 11.15 -38.14
CA THR A 496 2.26 10.62 -38.16
C THR A 496 1.30 11.36 -37.22
N LYS A 497 1.79 12.25 -36.36
CA LYS A 497 1.01 12.88 -35.28
C LYS A 497 -0.31 13.49 -35.73
N ASN A 498 -0.35 14.10 -36.91
CA ASN A 498 -1.54 14.78 -37.44
C ASN A 498 -2.59 13.82 -38.04
N SER A 499 -2.25 12.55 -38.24
CA SER A 499 -3.17 11.49 -38.72
C SER A 499 -3.54 10.48 -37.63
N VAL A 500 -3.11 10.69 -36.38
CA VAL A 500 -3.39 9.81 -35.24
C VAL A 500 -4.39 10.49 -34.30
N THR A 501 -5.43 9.76 -33.88
CA THR A 501 -6.48 10.30 -33.00
C THR A 501 -6.03 10.43 -31.55
N GLN A 502 -6.74 11.24 -30.76
CA GLN A 502 -6.48 11.38 -29.32
C GLN A 502 -6.60 10.03 -28.57
N GLU A 503 -7.53 9.14 -28.98
CA GLU A 503 -7.68 7.82 -28.38
C GLU A 503 -6.47 6.91 -28.66
N GLU A 504 -5.91 6.99 -29.87
CA GLU A 504 -4.70 6.25 -30.24
C GLU A 504 -3.45 6.79 -29.55
N LEU A 505 -3.32 8.11 -29.36
CA LEU A 505 -2.26 8.71 -28.55
C LEU A 505 -2.36 8.26 -27.08
N ILE A 506 -3.56 8.21 -26.50
CA ILE A 506 -3.79 7.69 -25.14
C ILE A 506 -3.46 6.19 -25.06
N LYS A 507 -3.83 5.40 -26.07
CA LYS A 507 -3.50 3.97 -26.18
C LYS A 507 -1.98 3.76 -26.25
N TYR A 508 -1.27 4.57 -27.04
CA TYR A 508 0.20 4.54 -27.15
C TYR A 508 0.88 4.90 -25.82
N TYR A 509 0.47 5.99 -25.17
CA TYR A 509 0.96 6.37 -23.85
C TYR A 509 0.74 5.26 -22.80
N ASN A 510 -0.43 4.63 -22.81
CA ASN A 510 -0.73 3.49 -21.92
C ASN A 510 0.14 2.26 -22.22
N GLN A 511 0.53 2.03 -23.48
CA GLN A 511 1.46 0.97 -23.86
C GLN A 511 2.90 1.26 -23.40
N ALA A 512 3.39 2.50 -23.53
CA ALA A 512 4.67 2.94 -22.99
C ALA A 512 4.71 2.79 -21.45
N ASN A 513 3.70 3.31 -20.76
CA ASN A 513 3.55 3.20 -19.30
C ASN A 513 3.41 1.73 -18.83
N ARG A 514 2.86 0.83 -19.66
CA ARG A 514 2.83 -0.61 -19.36
C ARG A 514 4.23 -1.22 -19.28
N GLN A 515 5.21 -0.79 -20.08
CA GLN A 515 6.58 -1.29 -19.97
C GLN A 515 7.24 -0.84 -18.65
N VAL A 516 7.00 0.42 -18.24
CA VAL A 516 7.42 0.94 -16.94
C VAL A 516 6.82 0.12 -15.79
N ALA A 517 5.54 -0.24 -15.89
CA ALA A 517 4.86 -1.09 -14.92
C ALA A 517 5.46 -2.52 -14.86
N ILE A 518 5.81 -3.11 -16.01
CA ILE A 518 6.47 -4.42 -16.10
C ILE A 518 7.86 -4.36 -15.45
N LEU A 519 8.71 -3.41 -15.83
CA LEU A 519 10.04 -3.19 -15.26
C LEU A 519 9.99 -3.00 -13.74
N CYS A 520 8.98 -2.29 -13.25
CA CYS A 520 8.78 -2.10 -11.82
C CYS A 520 8.14 -3.31 -11.09
N ASN A 521 7.67 -4.34 -11.80
CA ASN A 521 6.76 -5.38 -11.29
C ASN A 521 5.54 -4.80 -10.53
N HIS A 522 4.87 -3.83 -11.16
CA HIS A 522 3.62 -3.24 -10.66
C HIS A 522 2.41 -4.05 -11.12
N GLN A 523 2.10 -5.11 -10.36
CA GLN A 523 0.95 -5.97 -10.60
C GLN A 523 -0.33 -5.46 -9.93
N LYS A 524 -1.48 -5.91 -10.45
CA LYS A 524 -2.81 -5.73 -9.84
C LYS A 524 -3.57 -7.04 -10.02
N ALA A 525 -4.16 -7.57 -8.95
CA ALA A 525 -5.02 -8.75 -9.04
C ALA A 525 -6.23 -8.49 -9.94
N GLU A 526 -6.65 -9.50 -10.69
CA GLU A 526 -7.86 -9.43 -11.51
C GLU A 526 -9.08 -9.10 -10.64
N SER A 527 -9.97 -8.24 -11.14
CA SER A 527 -11.19 -7.92 -10.41
C SER A 527 -12.19 -9.08 -10.54
N LYS A 528 -13.05 -9.28 -9.52
CA LYS A 528 -14.18 -10.24 -9.58
C LYS A 528 -15.19 -9.96 -10.72
N GLN A 529 -15.02 -8.86 -11.45
CA GLN A 529 -15.82 -8.47 -12.61
C GLN A 529 -15.03 -8.51 -13.94
N HIS A 530 -13.73 -8.84 -13.95
CA HIS A 530 -12.89 -8.75 -15.14
C HIS A 530 -13.39 -9.66 -16.27
N GLY A 531 -13.62 -10.95 -16.00
CA GLY A 531 -14.20 -11.89 -16.97
C GLY A 531 -15.56 -11.44 -17.51
N GLN A 532 -16.44 -10.90 -16.65
CA GLN A 532 -17.74 -10.35 -17.07
C GLN A 532 -17.60 -9.10 -17.95
N SER A 533 -16.52 -8.33 -17.78
CA SER A 533 -16.22 -7.16 -18.62
C SER A 533 -15.55 -7.54 -19.94
N MET A 534 -14.76 -8.62 -19.96
CA MET A 534 -14.18 -9.18 -21.19
C MET A 534 -15.27 -9.79 -22.08
N GLN A 535 -16.13 -10.65 -21.51
CA GLN A 535 -17.29 -11.22 -22.21
C GLN A 535 -18.17 -10.13 -22.84
N LYS A 536 -18.48 -9.05 -22.09
CA LYS A 536 -19.24 -7.91 -22.62
C LYS A 536 -18.55 -7.09 -23.72
N MET A 537 -17.23 -7.21 -23.89
CA MET A 537 -16.51 -6.62 -25.03
C MET A 537 -16.43 -7.58 -26.23
N GLU A 538 -16.53 -8.89 -25.98
CA GLU A 538 -16.64 -9.94 -27.01
C GLU A 538 -18.08 -9.98 -27.57
N ASP A 539 -19.11 -9.90 -26.72
CA ASP A 539 -20.55 -9.84 -27.05
C ASP A 539 -20.96 -8.57 -27.85
N VAL A 540 -20.06 -7.60 -28.00
CA VAL A 540 -20.28 -6.29 -28.65
C VAL A 540 -19.43 -6.15 -29.93
N ARG A 541 -18.79 -7.24 -30.37
CA ARG A 541 -17.85 -7.27 -31.50
C ARG A 541 -18.33 -8.11 -32.68
#